data_AF-A0A8S8YFE2-F1
#
_entry.id   AF-A0A8S8YFE2-F1
#
_cell.length_a   1.000
_cell.length_b   1.000
_cell.length_c   1.000
_cell.angle_alpha   90.00
_cell.angle_beta   90.00
_cell.angle_gamma   90.00
#
_symmetry.space_group_name_H-M   'P 1'
#
loop_
_entity.id
_entity.type
_entity.pdbx_description
1 polymer ?
#
loop_
_entity_poly.entity_id
_entity_poly.type
_entity_poly.pdbx_seq_one_letter_code
_entity_poly.pdbx_strand_id
1 'polypeptide(L)'
;MDLRLAVLSRGPRLYSTRRLVEEARERGLDVAIIDPLTCSMFVDEGRVEVLVNGEPFEHEAVIPRIGHSITGHGTALLRHLDQLGVWSSNSAAGILQSRDKLRASQILARNRIPIPRTMNVRDVRDVEHAIEAVGGLPVVVKVTKGTQGQGVFLRHTAYEAKSLVQGLLHARRDVLIQEYVAESHGP
;
A
#
# COMPACT_ATOMS: atom_id res chain seq x y z
N MET A 1 22.71 7.85 24.41
CA MET A 1 22.61 7.98 22.95
C MET A 1 21.19 8.41 22.68
N ASP A 2 21.03 9.59 22.10
CA ASP A 2 19.71 10.05 21.66
C ASP A 2 19.34 9.27 20.40
N LEU A 3 18.16 8.65 20.41
CA LEU A 3 17.67 7.82 19.31
C LEU A 3 17.44 8.69 18.06
N ARG A 4 18.10 8.34 16.95
CA ARG A 4 17.93 9.00 15.64
C ARG A 4 16.85 8.30 14.84
N LEU A 5 15.82 9.07 14.49
CA LEU A 5 14.64 8.63 13.77
C LEU A 5 14.60 9.24 12.37
N ALA A 6 14.48 8.40 11.33
CA ALA A 6 14.19 8.89 9.98
C ALA A 6 12.71 8.72 9.62
N VAL A 7 12.06 9.81 9.21
CA VAL A 7 10.75 9.76 8.55
C VAL A 7 11.00 9.66 7.04
N LEU A 8 10.81 8.46 6.48
CA LEU A 8 11.03 8.22 5.05
C LEU A 8 9.85 8.76 4.23
N SER A 9 9.98 9.95 3.64
CA SER A 9 8.88 10.65 2.97
C SER A 9 9.36 11.54 1.82
N ARG A 10 8.63 11.52 0.70
CA ARG A 10 8.80 12.45 -0.44
C ARG A 10 8.06 13.78 -0.27
N GLY A 11 7.25 13.89 0.78
CA GLY A 11 6.38 15.04 1.02
C GLY A 11 6.69 15.69 2.36
N PRO A 12 7.82 16.41 2.51
CA PRO A 12 8.22 17.01 3.79
C PRO A 12 7.23 18.06 4.29
N ARG A 13 6.53 18.73 3.36
CA ARG A 13 5.53 19.76 3.66
C ARG A 13 4.13 19.21 3.94
N LEU A 14 3.89 17.92 3.71
CA LEU A 14 2.59 17.31 3.99
C LEU A 14 2.29 17.35 5.48
N TYR A 15 1.05 17.68 5.84
CA TYR A 15 0.60 17.76 7.23
C TYR A 15 1.02 16.53 8.05
N SER A 16 0.76 15.32 7.53
CA SER A 16 1.09 14.07 8.23
C SER A 16 2.59 13.91 8.49
N THR A 17 3.45 14.30 7.54
CA THR A 17 4.90 14.24 7.70
C THR A 17 5.36 15.23 8.77
N ARG A 18 4.84 16.47 8.71
CA ARG A 18 5.15 17.52 9.69
C ARG A 18 4.73 17.12 11.10
N ARG A 19 3.50 16.61 11.27
CA ARG A 19 3.01 16.13 12.57
C ARG A 19 3.89 15.04 13.17
N LEU A 20 4.34 14.07 12.37
CA LEU A 20 5.25 13.03 12.86
C LEU A 20 6.58 13.61 13.39
N VAL A 21 7.13 14.59 12.69
CA VAL A 21 8.38 15.26 13.08
C VAL A 21 8.19 16.13 14.32
N GLU A 22 7.09 16.88 14.40
CA GLU A 22 6.72 17.69 15.57
C GLU A 22 6.61 16.81 16.82
N GLU A 23 5.86 15.72 16.75
CA GLU A 23 5.65 14.77 17.85
C GLU A 23 6.94 14.03 18.27
N ALA A 24 7.84 13.74 17.32
CA ALA A 24 9.14 13.13 17.62
C ALA A 24 10.05 14.12 18.36
N ARG A 25 10.06 15.40 17.95
CA ARG A 25 10.82 16.46 18.61
C ARG A 25 10.30 16.76 20.01
N GLU A 26 8.98 16.79 20.20
CA GLU A 26 8.37 16.95 21.53
C GLU A 26 8.75 15.84 22.50
N ARG A 27 9.08 14.64 21.98
CA ARG A 27 9.61 13.50 22.76
C ARG A 27 11.13 13.51 22.92
N GLY A 28 11.82 14.54 22.45
CA GLY A 28 13.27 14.67 22.55
C GLY A 28 14.06 13.77 21.59
N LEU A 29 13.44 13.24 20.52
CA LEU A 29 14.13 12.43 19.53
C LEU A 29 14.85 13.31 18.51
N ASP A 30 16.05 12.89 18.10
CA ASP A 30 16.70 13.45 16.90
C ASP A 30 15.99 12.89 15.67
N VAL A 31 15.36 13.75 14.87
CA VAL A 31 14.49 13.32 13.78
C VAL A 31 14.80 14.07 12.48
N ALA A 32 15.00 13.29 11.42
CA ALA A 32 15.20 13.78 10.07
C ALA A 32 14.11 13.28 9.11
N ILE A 33 13.77 14.10 8.11
CA ILE A 33 12.96 13.64 6.97
C ILE A 33 13.93 13.24 5.87
N ILE A 34 13.81 12.02 5.35
CA ILE A 34 14.66 11.49 4.29
C ILE A 34 13.78 11.12 3.10
N ASP A 35 14.09 11.62 1.91
CA ASP A 35 13.45 11.14 0.68
C ASP A 35 14.02 9.75 0.35
N PRO A 36 13.20 8.69 0.27
CA PRO A 36 13.68 7.36 -0.10
C PRO A 36 14.48 7.33 -1.41
N LEU A 37 14.18 8.22 -2.35
CA LEU A 37 14.84 8.26 -3.66
C LEU A 37 16.25 8.87 -3.63
N THR A 38 16.64 9.52 -2.53
CA THR A 38 18.03 9.97 -2.34
C THR A 38 18.90 8.91 -1.66
N CYS A 39 18.31 7.76 -1.34
CA CYS A 39 19.00 6.64 -0.72
C CYS A 39 19.57 5.69 -1.79
N SER A 40 20.88 5.50 -1.77
CA SER A 40 21.59 4.48 -2.55
C SER A 40 21.87 3.27 -1.68
N MET A 41 21.71 2.07 -2.24
CA MET A 41 21.91 0.80 -1.54
C MET A 41 23.11 0.07 -2.14
N PHE A 42 24.05 -0.33 -1.29
CA PHE A 42 25.18 -1.16 -1.66
C PHE A 42 25.03 -2.54 -1.02
N VAL A 43 25.32 -3.59 -1.78
CA VAL A 43 25.30 -4.98 -1.32
C VAL A 43 26.50 -5.71 -1.91
N ASP A 44 27.21 -6.43 -1.06
CA ASP A 44 28.33 -7.31 -1.38
C ASP A 44 28.32 -8.52 -0.42
N GLU A 45 29.22 -9.47 -0.60
CA GLU A 45 29.34 -10.65 0.26
C GLU A 45 29.53 -10.25 1.73
N GLY A 46 28.47 -10.43 2.53
CA GLY A 46 28.46 -10.10 3.96
C GLY A 46 28.42 -8.61 4.30
N ARG A 47 28.28 -7.72 3.30
CA ARG A 47 28.27 -6.26 3.52
C ARG A 47 27.04 -5.61 2.86
N VAL A 48 26.35 -4.80 3.64
CA VAL A 48 25.13 -4.10 3.27
C VAL A 48 25.30 -2.66 3.75
N GLU A 49 25.08 -1.67 2.89
CA GLU A 49 25.16 -0.25 3.27
C GLU A 49 24.05 0.58 2.61
N VAL A 50 23.67 1.66 3.27
CA VAL A 50 22.80 2.69 2.69
C VAL A 50 23.52 4.04 2.79
N LEU A 51 23.54 4.76 1.67
CA LEU A 51 23.99 6.16 1.64
C LEU A 51 22.79 7.08 1.43
N VAL A 52 22.77 8.23 2.10
CA VAL A 52 21.80 9.31 1.90
C VAL A 52 22.59 10.54 1.47
N ASN A 53 22.39 10.99 0.23
CA ASN A 53 23.13 12.12 -0.34
C ASN A 53 24.66 11.97 -0.27
N GLY A 54 25.16 10.74 -0.34
CA GLY A 54 26.60 10.42 -0.29
C GLY A 54 27.13 10.09 1.11
N GLU A 55 26.37 10.36 2.17
CA GLU A 55 26.76 10.08 3.55
C GLU A 55 26.13 8.78 4.07
N PRO A 56 26.77 8.06 5.01
CA PRO A 56 26.19 6.87 5.62
C PRO A 56 24.81 7.11 6.24
N PHE A 57 23.90 6.14 6.09
CA PHE A 57 22.63 6.13 6.82
C PHE A 57 22.90 5.70 8.25
N GLU A 58 22.74 6.61 9.21
CA GLU A 58 23.07 6.33 10.61
C GLU A 58 21.85 6.30 11.56
N HIS A 59 20.61 6.18 11.07
CA HIS A 59 19.45 6.22 11.96
C HIS A 59 19.12 4.83 12.52
N GLU A 60 18.73 4.74 13.78
CA GLU A 60 18.40 3.46 14.43
C GLU A 60 16.94 3.04 14.17
N ALA A 61 16.07 3.99 13.81
CA ALA A 61 14.66 3.73 13.54
C ALA A 61 14.13 4.50 12.32
N VAL A 62 13.13 3.94 11.65
CA VAL A 62 12.41 4.60 10.55
C VAL A 62 10.89 4.51 10.66
N ILE A 63 10.22 5.60 10.25
CA ILE A 63 8.78 5.61 9.97
C ILE A 63 8.58 5.73 8.46
N PRO A 64 8.23 4.64 7.75
CA PRO A 64 8.03 4.67 6.32
C PRO A 64 6.70 5.30 5.90
N ARG A 65 6.79 6.41 5.16
CA ARG A 65 5.67 7.08 4.48
C ARG A 65 5.80 6.90 2.96
N ILE A 66 5.90 5.64 2.53
CA ILE A 66 6.17 5.27 1.12
C ILE A 66 4.95 5.49 0.24
N GLY A 67 5.04 6.47 -0.68
CA GLY A 67 4.02 6.73 -1.70
C GLY A 67 3.90 5.57 -2.70
N HIS A 68 2.72 5.41 -3.31
CA HIS A 68 2.46 4.30 -4.24
C HIS A 68 3.40 4.29 -5.45
N SER A 69 3.73 5.47 -5.98
CA SER A 69 4.65 5.65 -7.11
C SER A 69 6.08 5.17 -6.87
N ILE A 70 6.48 5.00 -5.59
CA ILE A 70 7.83 4.55 -5.21
C ILE A 70 7.80 3.26 -4.40
N THR A 71 6.71 2.47 -4.49
CA THR A 71 6.56 1.23 -3.69
C THR A 71 7.72 0.27 -3.92
N GLY A 72 8.18 0.12 -5.18
CA GLY A 72 9.31 -0.75 -5.53
C GLY A 72 10.58 -0.36 -4.79
N HIS A 73 11.08 0.86 -5.04
CA HIS A 73 12.29 1.39 -4.40
C HIS A 73 12.16 1.48 -2.88
N GLY A 74 11.05 2.05 -2.37
CA GLY A 74 10.86 2.24 -0.94
C GLY A 74 10.81 0.93 -0.16
N THR A 75 10.23 -0.14 -0.71
CA THR A 75 10.24 -1.45 -0.05
C THR A 75 11.60 -2.15 -0.18
N ALA A 76 12.36 -1.89 -1.25
CA ALA A 76 13.75 -2.36 -1.35
C ALA A 76 14.63 -1.72 -0.28
N LEU A 77 14.56 -0.40 -0.14
CA LEU A 77 15.24 0.34 0.93
C LEU A 77 14.90 -0.22 2.32
N LEU A 78 13.62 -0.47 2.60
CA LEU A 78 13.22 -1.04 3.89
C LEU A 78 13.78 -2.44 4.15
N ARG A 79 13.91 -3.30 3.13
CA ARG A 79 14.58 -4.62 3.29
C ARG A 79 16.08 -4.49 3.52
N HIS A 80 16.69 -3.43 2.98
CA HIS A 80 18.10 -3.13 3.18
C HIS A 80 18.37 -2.61 4.59
N LEU A 81 17.51 -1.70 5.07
CA LEU A 81 17.53 -1.18 6.43
C LEU A 81 17.28 -2.28 7.48
N ASP A 82 16.38 -3.22 7.19
CA ASP A 82 16.13 -4.40 8.05
C ASP A 82 17.40 -5.26 8.25
N GLN A 83 18.17 -5.48 7.18
CA GLN A 83 19.46 -6.18 7.24
C GLN A 83 20.53 -5.41 8.05
N LEU A 84 20.41 -4.08 8.12
CA LEU A 84 21.24 -3.21 8.94
C LEU A 84 20.78 -3.13 10.41
N GLY A 85 19.72 -3.85 10.79
CA GLY A 85 19.16 -3.80 12.15
C GLY A 85 18.39 -2.52 12.46
N VAL A 86 18.06 -1.71 11.45
CA VAL A 86 17.28 -0.48 11.62
C VAL A 86 15.82 -0.85 11.82
N TRP A 87 15.25 -0.45 12.96
CA TRP A 87 13.86 -0.75 13.28
C TRP A 87 12.91 0.02 12.36
N SER A 88 11.82 -0.61 11.90
CA SER A 88 10.82 0.03 11.07
C SER A 88 9.42 -0.13 11.63
N SER A 89 8.64 0.95 11.67
CA SER A 89 7.26 0.88 12.14
C SER A 89 6.33 0.09 11.21
N ASN A 90 6.67 -0.03 9.92
CA ASN A 90 5.99 -0.93 8.99
C ASN A 90 7.01 -1.66 8.10
N SER A 91 6.95 -2.99 8.10
CA SER A 91 7.83 -3.80 7.27
C SER A 91 7.57 -3.62 5.77
N ALA A 92 8.59 -3.87 4.95
CA ALA A 92 8.46 -3.91 3.50
C ALA A 92 7.34 -4.89 3.04
N ALA A 93 7.27 -6.06 3.68
CA ALA A 93 6.23 -7.05 3.42
C ALA A 93 4.83 -6.53 3.79
N GLY A 94 4.67 -5.88 4.94
CA GLY A 94 3.39 -5.29 5.36
C GLY A 94 2.92 -4.22 4.38
N ILE A 95 3.82 -3.35 3.91
CA ILE A 95 3.50 -2.36 2.88
C ILE A 95 3.04 -3.04 1.59
N LEU A 96 3.78 -4.02 1.07
CA LEU A 96 3.40 -4.74 -0.15
C LEU A 96 2.05 -5.45 -0.02
N GLN A 97 1.82 -6.13 1.10
CA GLN A 97 0.56 -6.83 1.38
C GLN A 97 -0.63 -5.86 1.44
N SER A 98 -0.47 -4.69 2.05
CA SER A 98 -1.53 -3.67 2.11
C SER A 98 -1.82 -2.99 0.77
N ARG A 99 -0.87 -3.02 -0.17
CA ARG A 99 -0.99 -2.37 -1.50
C ARG A 99 -1.80 -3.21 -2.49
N ASP A 100 -1.89 -4.52 -2.26
CA ASP A 100 -2.66 -5.44 -3.09
C ASP A 100 -3.96 -5.82 -2.37
N LYS A 101 -5.09 -5.31 -2.87
CA LYS A 101 -6.40 -5.53 -2.25
C LYS A 101 -6.81 -7.00 -2.19
N LEU A 102 -6.44 -7.80 -3.20
CA LEU A 102 -6.76 -9.23 -3.21
C LEU A 102 -5.94 -9.92 -2.12
N ARG A 103 -4.64 -9.64 -2.06
CA ARG A 103 -3.77 -10.23 -1.05
C ARG A 103 -4.16 -9.83 0.37
N ALA A 104 -4.45 -8.56 0.60
CA ALA A 104 -4.94 -8.08 1.89
C ALA A 104 -6.24 -8.81 2.28
N SER A 105 -7.19 -8.92 1.37
CA SER A 105 -8.46 -9.64 1.61
C SER A 105 -8.22 -11.12 1.94
N GLN A 106 -7.34 -11.80 1.23
CA GLN A 106 -6.97 -13.19 1.53
C GLN A 106 -6.34 -13.34 2.92
N ILE A 107 -5.48 -12.41 3.34
CA ILE A 107 -4.87 -12.43 4.68
C ILE A 107 -5.94 -12.23 5.75
N LEU A 108 -6.83 -11.24 5.58
CA LEU A 108 -7.92 -10.97 6.52
C LEU A 108 -8.87 -12.18 6.63
N ALA A 109 -9.29 -12.75 5.50
CA ALA A 109 -10.16 -13.93 5.46
C ALA A 109 -9.51 -15.14 6.15
N ARG A 110 -8.23 -15.42 5.87
CA ARG A 110 -7.48 -16.52 6.52
C ARG A 110 -7.46 -16.38 8.05
N ASN A 111 -7.41 -15.15 8.55
CA ASN A 111 -7.41 -14.84 9.99
C ASN A 111 -8.83 -14.65 10.56
N ARG A 112 -9.88 -15.02 9.82
CA ARG A 112 -11.28 -14.92 10.24
C ARG A 112 -11.72 -13.49 10.58
N ILE A 113 -11.11 -12.50 9.95
CA ILE A 113 -11.55 -11.10 10.04
C ILE A 113 -12.65 -10.90 8.98
N PRO A 114 -13.85 -10.40 9.35
CA PRO A 114 -14.91 -10.15 8.40
C PRO A 114 -14.49 -9.18 7.30
N ILE A 115 -14.76 -9.56 6.05
CA ILE A 115 -14.58 -8.74 4.86
C ILE A 115 -15.78 -8.94 3.93
N PRO A 116 -16.14 -7.96 3.07
CA PRO A 116 -17.18 -8.16 2.08
C PRO A 116 -16.81 -9.28 1.10
N ARG A 117 -17.80 -10.06 0.65
CA ARG A 117 -17.57 -11.12 -0.33
C ARG A 117 -16.95 -10.53 -1.59
N THR A 118 -15.86 -11.14 -2.06
CA THR A 118 -15.02 -10.58 -3.12
C THR A 118 -14.58 -11.68 -4.08
N MET A 119 -14.73 -11.44 -5.37
CA MET A 119 -14.21 -12.31 -6.43
C MET A 119 -13.23 -11.54 -7.32
N ASN A 120 -12.07 -12.14 -7.60
CA ASN A 120 -11.18 -11.65 -8.64
C ASN A 120 -11.67 -12.15 -10.00
N VAL A 121 -11.86 -11.23 -10.95
CA VAL A 121 -12.37 -11.54 -12.28
C VAL A 121 -11.25 -11.36 -13.29
N ARG A 122 -10.97 -12.41 -14.05
CA ARG A 122 -9.93 -12.46 -15.09
C ARG A 122 -10.50 -12.54 -16.50
N ASP A 123 -11.78 -12.90 -16.61
CA ASP A 123 -12.50 -13.04 -17.87
C ASP A 123 -13.89 -12.38 -17.76
N VAL A 124 -14.32 -11.69 -18.82
CA VAL A 124 -15.64 -11.02 -18.87
C VAL A 124 -16.79 -12.02 -18.77
N ARG A 125 -16.56 -13.28 -19.18
CA ARG A 125 -17.54 -14.37 -19.08
C ARG A 125 -17.88 -14.73 -17.63
N ASP A 126 -16.98 -14.45 -16.69
CA ASP A 126 -17.18 -14.79 -15.27
C ASP A 126 -17.93 -13.70 -14.49
N VAL A 127 -18.27 -12.56 -15.12
CA VAL A 127 -18.84 -11.40 -14.42
C VAL A 127 -20.21 -11.70 -13.79
N GLU A 128 -21.09 -12.40 -14.51
CA GLU A 128 -22.43 -12.73 -14.00
C GLU A 128 -22.34 -13.69 -12.82
N HIS A 129 -21.49 -14.72 -12.93
CA HIS A 129 -21.19 -15.62 -11.82
C HIS A 129 -20.56 -14.88 -10.63
N ALA A 130 -19.67 -13.93 -10.88
CA ALA A 130 -19.06 -13.13 -9.83
C ALA A 130 -20.07 -12.24 -9.09
N ILE A 131 -21.06 -11.68 -9.81
CA ILE A 131 -22.16 -10.90 -9.20
C ILE A 131 -22.97 -11.80 -8.26
N GLU A 132 -23.37 -12.99 -8.71
CA GLU A 132 -24.10 -13.95 -7.89
C GLU A 132 -23.30 -14.39 -6.66
N ALA A 133 -22.01 -14.72 -6.86
CA ALA A 133 -21.13 -15.18 -5.79
C ALA A 133 -20.92 -14.14 -4.67
N VAL A 134 -20.99 -12.84 -4.98
CA VAL A 134 -20.87 -11.76 -3.98
C VAL A 134 -22.20 -11.34 -3.36
N GLY A 135 -23.32 -11.95 -3.76
CA GLY A 135 -24.64 -11.70 -3.16
C GLY A 135 -25.60 -10.87 -4.01
N GLY A 136 -25.29 -10.63 -5.28
CA GLY A 136 -26.15 -9.89 -6.21
C GLY A 136 -25.81 -8.41 -6.33
N LEU A 137 -26.66 -7.68 -7.07
CA LEU A 137 -26.51 -6.25 -7.33
C LEU A 137 -27.12 -5.40 -6.21
N PRO A 138 -26.63 -4.15 -6.01
CA PRO A 138 -25.50 -3.55 -6.70
C PRO A 138 -24.15 -4.13 -6.23
N VAL A 139 -23.12 -4.02 -7.07
CA VAL A 139 -21.76 -4.49 -6.76
C VAL A 139 -20.74 -3.36 -6.86
N VAL A 140 -19.64 -3.51 -6.14
CA VAL A 140 -18.48 -2.61 -6.24
C VAL A 140 -17.39 -3.26 -7.08
N VAL A 141 -17.05 -2.65 -8.21
CA VAL A 141 -15.93 -3.05 -9.07
C VAL A 141 -14.68 -2.26 -8.66
N LYS A 142 -13.58 -2.97 -8.37
CA LYS A 142 -12.30 -2.37 -7.91
C LYS A 142 -11.12 -2.83 -8.74
N VAL A 143 -10.13 -1.96 -8.95
CA VAL A 143 -8.78 -2.39 -9.42
C VAL A 143 -7.91 -2.81 -8.24
N THR A 144 -7.19 -3.92 -8.35
CA THR A 144 -6.39 -4.48 -7.24
C THR A 144 -5.29 -3.51 -6.79
N LYS A 145 -4.60 -2.87 -7.75
CA LYS A 145 -3.48 -1.94 -7.53
C LYS A 145 -3.84 -0.54 -8.03
N GLY A 146 -3.70 0.44 -7.15
CA GLY A 146 -3.98 1.86 -7.42
C GLY A 146 -4.22 2.64 -6.13
N THR A 147 -4.15 3.97 -6.19
CA THR A 147 -4.37 4.88 -5.04
C THR A 147 -5.45 5.91 -5.32
N GLN A 148 -5.95 6.55 -4.25
CA GLN A 148 -6.77 7.78 -4.32
C GLN A 148 -8.13 7.60 -5.01
N GLY A 149 -8.86 6.51 -4.75
CA GLY A 149 -10.25 6.32 -5.23
C GLY A 149 -10.41 6.14 -6.74
N GLN A 150 -9.36 6.35 -7.53
CA GLN A 150 -9.34 6.05 -8.96
C GLN A 150 -9.30 4.54 -9.16
N GLY A 151 -10.48 3.95 -9.34
CA GLY A 151 -10.62 2.51 -9.53
C GLY A 151 -11.55 1.82 -8.53
N VAL A 152 -12.54 2.52 -7.98
CA VAL A 152 -13.67 1.95 -7.24
C VAL A 152 -14.95 2.45 -7.89
N PHE A 153 -15.84 1.55 -8.29
CA PHE A 153 -17.03 1.88 -9.06
C PHE A 153 -18.24 1.08 -8.57
N LEU A 154 -19.31 1.76 -8.17
CA LEU A 154 -20.59 1.13 -7.85
C LEU A 154 -21.39 0.87 -9.13
N ARG A 155 -21.93 -0.34 -9.30
CA ARG A 155 -22.67 -0.74 -10.50
C ARG A 155 -24.00 -1.36 -10.09
N HIS A 156 -25.08 -0.84 -10.67
CA HIS A 156 -26.45 -1.24 -10.31
C HIS A 156 -27.00 -2.30 -11.26
N THR A 157 -26.39 -2.47 -12.44
CA THR A 157 -26.80 -3.49 -13.41
C THR A 157 -25.64 -4.39 -13.82
N ALA A 158 -25.96 -5.63 -14.20
CA ALA A 158 -24.98 -6.57 -14.72
C ALA A 158 -24.31 -6.04 -16.00
N TYR A 159 -25.07 -5.34 -16.85
CA TYR A 159 -24.55 -4.71 -18.06
C TYR A 159 -23.46 -3.67 -17.75
N GLU A 160 -23.72 -2.76 -16.81
CA GLU A 160 -22.75 -1.74 -16.39
C GLU A 160 -21.47 -2.39 -15.80
N ALA A 161 -21.63 -3.42 -14.96
CA ALA A 161 -20.51 -4.16 -14.38
C ALA A 161 -19.68 -4.84 -15.47
N LYS A 162 -20.32 -5.54 -16.40
CA LYS A 162 -19.67 -6.27 -17.50
C LYS A 162 -18.93 -5.33 -18.44
N SER A 163 -19.54 -4.22 -18.84
CA SER A 163 -18.93 -3.20 -19.69
C SER A 163 -17.67 -2.61 -19.05
N LEU A 164 -17.75 -2.27 -17.76
CA LEU A 164 -16.60 -1.73 -17.02
C LEU A 164 -15.48 -2.77 -16.86
N VAL A 165 -15.81 -4.00 -16.46
CA VAL A 165 -14.83 -5.09 -16.30
C VAL A 165 -14.13 -5.36 -17.63
N GLN A 166 -14.87 -5.40 -18.74
CA GLN A 166 -14.31 -5.54 -20.07
C GLN A 166 -13.27 -4.45 -20.37
N GLY A 167 -13.62 -3.18 -20.16
CA GLY A 167 -12.70 -2.07 -20.38
C GLY A 167 -11.44 -2.16 -19.50
N LEU A 168 -11.59 -2.50 -18.23
CA LEU A 168 -10.48 -2.64 -17.29
C LEU A 168 -9.54 -3.80 -17.66
N LEU A 169 -10.09 -4.96 -18.05
CA LEU A 169 -9.30 -6.11 -18.49
C LEU A 169 -8.56 -5.81 -19.80
N HIS A 170 -9.18 -5.10 -20.76
CA HIS A 170 -8.49 -4.64 -21.98
C HIS A 170 -7.31 -3.71 -21.66
N ALA A 171 -7.46 -2.85 -20.66
CA ALA A 171 -6.39 -2.01 -20.13
C ALA A 171 -5.38 -2.78 -19.25
N ARG A 172 -5.42 -4.12 -19.24
CA ARG A 172 -4.56 -5.02 -18.46
C ARG A 172 -4.57 -4.71 -16.95
N ARG A 173 -5.72 -4.29 -16.43
CA ARG A 173 -5.92 -4.08 -15.00
C ARG A 173 -6.51 -5.33 -14.37
N ASP A 174 -6.01 -5.69 -13.20
CA ASP A 174 -6.59 -6.74 -12.38
C ASP A 174 -7.86 -6.22 -11.68
N VAL A 175 -8.97 -6.95 -11.80
CA VAL A 175 -10.29 -6.51 -11.37
C VAL A 175 -10.84 -7.38 -10.23
N LEU A 176 -11.48 -6.73 -9.26
CA LEU A 176 -12.27 -7.36 -8.21
C LEU A 176 -13.73 -6.92 -8.36
N ILE A 177 -14.66 -7.86 -8.22
CA ILE A 177 -16.08 -7.57 -7.96
C ILE A 177 -16.32 -7.89 -6.49
N GLN A 178 -16.95 -6.97 -5.78
CA GLN A 178 -17.16 -7.07 -4.34
C GLN A 178 -18.61 -6.73 -3.99
N GLU A 179 -19.12 -7.40 -2.97
CA GLU A 179 -20.37 -7.08 -2.29
C GLU A 179 -20.45 -5.59 -1.93
N TYR A 180 -21.60 -4.99 -2.19
CA TYR A 180 -21.88 -3.63 -1.74
C TYR A 180 -22.51 -3.66 -0.34
N VAL A 181 -21.86 -3.00 0.62
CA VAL A 181 -22.35 -2.86 2.00
C VAL A 181 -23.01 -1.49 2.12
N ALA A 182 -24.35 -1.45 2.11
CA ALA A 182 -25.12 -0.20 2.03
C ALA A 182 -24.83 0.76 3.19
N GLU A 183 -24.62 0.23 4.38
CA GLU A 183 -24.30 0.98 5.61
C GLU A 183 -22.91 1.63 5.55
N SER A 184 -22.04 1.16 4.65
CA SER A 184 -20.71 1.73 4.43
C SER A 184 -20.70 2.92 3.45
N HIS A 185 -21.86 3.25 2.86
CA HIS A 185 -21.96 4.48 2.07
C HIS A 185 -21.75 5.66 3.02
N GLY A 186 -20.67 6.42 2.78
CA GLY A 186 -20.46 7.68 3.49
C GLY A 186 -21.64 8.63 3.27
N PRO A 187 -21.77 9.68 4.10
CA PRO A 187 -22.78 10.72 3.93
C PRO A 187 -22.66 11.44 2.58
#